data_AF-A0A151S4G5-F1
#
_entry.id   AF-A0A151S4G5-F1
#
_cell.length_a   1.000
_cell.length_b   1.000
_cell.length_c   1.000
_cell.angle_alpha   90.00
_cell.angle_beta   90.00
_cell.angle_gamma   90.00
#
_symmetry.space_group_name_H-M   'P 1'
#
loop_
_entity.id
_entity.type
_entity.pdbx_description
1 polymer ?
#
loop_
_entity_poly.entity_id
_entity_poly.type
_entity_poly.pdbx_seq_one_letter_code
_entity_poly.pdbx_strand_id
1 'polypeptide(L)'
;MIPQHDCQIEYEVKSCSTGQNDGNGCVDVKRTIIPMQKGGYVIYGVAHMHAGAAGSTLYGQNGRVICSSTPSYGKGKEAGNEEGYVVGMSTCYPRPGSVKIIDGETLTLETNYSSNRGHTGAMGLFHLFVAEQLPYQHLKHFARSSSFFF
;
A
#
# COMPACT_ATOMS: atom_id res chain seq x y z
N MET A 1 22.16 17.62 17.55
CA MET A 1 20.77 17.55 18.06
C MET A 1 20.04 16.59 17.15
N ILE A 2 19.72 15.37 17.62
CA ILE A 2 18.94 14.41 16.85
C ILE A 2 17.50 14.94 16.89
N PRO A 3 16.83 15.21 15.75
CA PRO A 3 15.43 15.60 15.77
C PRO A 3 14.62 14.46 16.39
N GLN A 4 14.10 14.70 17.59
CA GLN A 4 13.22 13.77 18.28
C GLN A 4 11.86 13.85 17.57
N HIS A 5 11.62 12.91 16.66
CA HIS A 5 10.34 12.81 15.97
C HIS A 5 9.44 11.86 16.77
N ASP A 6 8.30 12.37 17.26
CA ASP A 6 7.23 11.54 17.83
C ASP A 6 6.45 10.87 16.67
N CYS A 7 7.11 9.93 15.98
CA CYS A 7 6.47 9.12 14.95
C CYS A 7 5.49 8.16 15.64
N GLN A 8 4.29 8.63 15.95
CA GLN A 8 3.19 7.75 16.34
C GLN A 8 2.81 6.91 15.11
N ILE A 9 3.10 5.61 15.19
CA ILE A 9 2.80 4.65 14.11
C ILE A 9 1.29 4.36 14.05
N GLU A 10 0.61 4.54 15.17
CA GLU A 10 -0.81 4.31 15.34
C GLU A 10 -1.58 5.64 15.46
N TYR A 11 -2.81 5.65 14.96
CA TYR A 11 -3.70 6.80 15.06
C TYR A 11 -5.15 6.35 15.31
N GLU A 12 -6.00 7.31 15.68
CA GLU A 12 -7.43 7.09 15.86
C GLU A 12 -8.21 7.48 14.61
N VAL A 13 -9.13 6.61 14.19
CA VAL A 13 -10.14 6.89 13.17
C VAL A 13 -11.43 7.26 13.89
N LYS A 14 -11.90 8.49 13.69
CA LYS A 14 -13.17 8.95 14.28
C LYS A 14 -14.35 8.43 13.47
N SER A 15 -15.46 8.14 14.15
CA SER A 15 -16.70 7.77 13.48
C SER A 15 -17.25 8.94 12.65
N CYS A 16 -17.76 8.65 11.47
CA CYS A 16 -18.50 9.61 10.66
C CYS A 16 -19.87 9.91 11.29
N SER A 17 -20.37 11.13 11.10
CA SER A 17 -21.76 11.46 11.42
C SER A 17 -22.67 11.02 10.27
N THR A 18 -23.69 10.20 10.54
CA THR A 18 -24.67 9.70 9.56
C THR A 18 -25.57 10.78 8.93
N GLY A 19 -25.22 12.06 9.08
CA GLY A 19 -25.98 13.23 8.59
C GLY A 19 -25.37 13.91 7.36
N GLN A 20 -24.22 13.47 6.86
CA GLN A 20 -23.62 14.02 5.64
C GLN A 20 -23.85 13.07 4.47
N ASN A 21 -24.80 13.46 3.61
CA ASN A 21 -25.06 12.88 2.29
C ASN A 21 -23.94 13.26 1.29
N ASP A 22 -22.68 13.10 1.68
CA ASP A 22 -21.59 13.15 0.72
C ASP A 22 -21.45 11.74 0.16
N GLY A 23 -21.76 11.55 -1.12
CA GLY A 23 -21.84 10.25 -1.81
C GLY A 23 -20.56 9.40 -1.83
N ASN A 24 -19.56 9.77 -1.04
CA ASN A 24 -18.39 8.97 -0.73
C ASN A 24 -18.61 8.39 0.67
N GLY A 25 -18.91 7.08 0.76
CA GLY A 25 -19.21 6.42 2.03
C GLY A 25 -18.18 6.70 3.13
N CYS A 26 -18.54 6.45 4.40
CA CYS A 26 -17.69 6.75 5.55
C CYS A 26 -16.33 6.04 5.50
N VAL A 27 -15.34 6.74 4.95
CA VAL A 27 -13.95 6.29 4.80
C VAL A 27 -13.01 7.39 5.27
N ASP A 28 -12.15 7.09 6.23
CA ASP A 28 -11.02 7.93 6.61
C ASP A 28 -9.82 7.60 5.72
N VAL A 29 -9.24 8.63 5.10
CA VAL A 29 -8.12 8.52 4.17
C VAL A 29 -6.91 9.23 4.75
N LYS A 30 -5.82 8.51 4.95
CA LYS A 30 -4.51 9.08 5.30
C LYS A 30 -3.55 8.94 4.14
N ARG A 31 -2.80 10.01 3.86
CA ARG A 31 -1.76 10.03 2.83
C ARG A 31 -0.44 10.49 3.41
N THR A 32 0.64 9.84 3.01
CA THR A 32 2.01 10.29 3.28
C THR A 32 2.82 10.29 1.99
N ILE A 33 3.79 11.21 1.92
CA ILE A 33 4.61 11.46 0.75
C ILE A 33 6.05 11.05 1.09
N ILE A 34 6.63 10.20 0.24
CA ILE A 34 7.94 9.58 0.47
C ILE A 34 8.84 9.90 -0.73
N PRO A 35 9.78 10.85 -0.62
CA PRO A 35 10.76 11.12 -1.67
C PRO A 35 11.81 10.00 -1.69
N MET A 36 11.87 9.24 -2.79
CA MET A 36 12.84 8.16 -2.97
C MET A 36 14.14 8.72 -3.54
N GLN A 37 15.19 8.82 -2.72
CA GLN A 37 16.50 9.28 -3.19
C GLN A 37 17.08 8.36 -4.27
N LYS A 38 16.90 7.05 -4.10
CA LYS A 38 17.31 6.03 -5.06
C LYS A 38 16.14 5.09 -5.30
N GLY A 39 15.76 4.95 -6.57
CA GLY A 39 14.70 4.08 -7.02
C GLY A 39 15.19 2.65 -7.28
N GLY A 40 14.44 1.94 -8.10
CA GLY A 40 14.74 0.57 -8.49
C GLY A 40 13.50 -0.19 -8.94
N TYR A 41 13.66 -1.48 -9.15
CA TYR A 41 12.58 -2.38 -9.56
C TYR A 41 11.82 -2.90 -8.36
N VAL A 42 10.51 -2.72 -8.35
CA VAL A 42 9.67 -3.27 -7.29
C VAL A 42 9.65 -4.79 -7.42
N ILE A 43 9.93 -5.50 -6.34
CA ILE A 43 9.93 -6.97 -6.30
C ILE A 43 8.82 -7.53 -5.40
N TYR A 44 8.43 -6.77 -4.37
CA TYR A 44 7.36 -7.16 -3.46
C TYR A 44 6.76 -5.92 -2.78
N GLY A 45 5.46 -5.96 -2.54
CA GLY A 45 4.74 -4.94 -1.79
C GLY A 45 3.59 -5.55 -1.00
N VAL A 46 3.39 -5.12 0.24
CA VAL A 46 2.24 -5.52 1.06
C VAL A 46 1.96 -4.46 2.11
N ALA A 47 0.68 -4.16 2.35
CA ALA A 47 0.29 -3.33 3.47
C ALA A 47 0.05 -4.19 4.71
N HIS A 48 0.32 -3.62 5.88
CA HIS A 48 -0.05 -4.15 7.18
C HIS A 48 -1.04 -3.16 7.80
N MET A 49 -2.25 -3.64 8.09
CA MET A 49 -3.34 -2.82 8.59
C MET A 49 -4.16 -3.60 9.61
N HIS A 50 -4.86 -2.89 10.49
CA HIS A 50 -5.68 -3.47 11.55
C HIS A 50 -7.17 -3.50 11.18
N ALA A 51 -8.01 -4.01 12.08
CA ALA A 51 -9.45 -4.11 11.90
C ALA A 51 -10.08 -2.74 11.56
N GLY A 52 -10.92 -2.71 10.51
CA GLY A 52 -11.49 -1.48 9.97
C GLY A 52 -10.81 -0.98 8.70
N ALA A 53 -9.66 -1.57 8.33
CA ALA A 53 -8.99 -1.30 7.07
C ALA A 53 -9.90 -1.56 5.85
N ALA A 54 -9.94 -0.63 4.91
CA ALA A 54 -10.49 -0.83 3.58
C ALA A 54 -9.40 -1.20 2.56
N GLY A 55 -8.16 -0.76 2.79
CA GLY A 55 -6.99 -1.10 1.99
C GLY A 55 -5.96 0.01 1.95
N SER A 56 -4.84 -0.25 1.30
CA SER A 56 -3.78 0.72 1.12
C SER A 56 -3.17 0.60 -0.28
N THR A 57 -2.90 1.75 -0.88
CA THR A 57 -2.35 1.83 -2.23
C THR A 57 -1.13 2.73 -2.23
N LEU A 58 -0.05 2.20 -2.81
CA LEU A 58 1.17 2.95 -3.09
C LEU A 58 1.13 3.46 -4.52
N TYR A 59 1.23 4.77 -4.66
CA TYR A 59 1.27 5.46 -5.94
C TYR A 59 2.67 5.99 -6.24
N GLY A 60 3.05 5.92 -7.50
CA GLY A 60 4.20 6.63 -8.05
C GLY A 60 3.87 8.09 -8.36
N GLN A 61 4.89 8.80 -8.81
CA GLN A 61 4.73 10.17 -9.29
C GLN A 61 3.72 10.17 -10.45
N ASN A 62 2.77 11.12 -10.42
CA ASN A 62 1.63 11.22 -11.36
C ASN A 62 0.46 10.26 -11.11
N GLY A 63 0.38 9.62 -9.93
CA GLY A 63 -0.79 8.82 -9.54
C GLY A 63 -0.85 7.42 -10.15
N ARG A 64 0.23 6.97 -10.81
CA ARG A 64 0.37 5.58 -11.27
C ARG A 64 0.33 4.63 -10.07
N VAL A 65 -0.54 3.63 -10.09
CA VAL A 65 -0.57 2.60 -9.04
C VAL A 65 0.67 1.70 -9.17
N ILE A 66 1.49 1.65 -8.12
CA ILE A 66 2.64 0.75 -8.00
C ILE A 66 2.20 -0.59 -7.38
N CYS A 67 1.45 -0.50 -6.29
CA CYS A 67 0.89 -1.67 -5.60
C CYS A 67 -0.35 -1.27 -4.82
N SER A 68 -1.39 -2.08 -4.89
CA SER A 68 -2.58 -1.96 -4.04
C SER A 68 -2.73 -3.23 -3.22
N SER A 69 -2.88 -3.07 -1.92
CA SER A 69 -2.98 -4.15 -0.94
C SER A 69 -4.33 -4.03 -0.24
N THR A 70 -5.11 -5.10 -0.35
CA THR A 70 -6.50 -5.19 0.12
C THR A 70 -6.60 -6.21 1.26
N PRO A 71 -7.37 -5.89 2.32
CA PRO A 71 -7.53 -6.79 3.46
C PRO A 71 -8.42 -7.98 3.14
N SER A 72 -8.07 -9.12 3.71
CA SER A 72 -8.93 -10.29 3.84
C SER A 72 -9.44 -10.36 5.28
N TYR A 73 -10.76 -10.49 5.45
CA TYR A 73 -11.40 -10.53 6.74
C TYR A 73 -11.79 -11.94 7.16
N GLY A 74 -11.59 -12.26 8.44
CA GLY A 74 -12.03 -13.51 9.02
C GLY A 74 -13.56 -13.61 9.09
N LYS A 75 -14.05 -14.84 9.23
CA LYS A 75 -15.50 -15.17 9.26
C LYS A 75 -15.89 -16.13 10.38
N GLY A 76 -14.94 -16.53 11.22
CA GLY A 76 -15.09 -17.55 12.24
C GLY A 76 -14.72 -17.03 13.64
N LYS A 77 -14.45 -17.97 14.54
CA LYS A 77 -14.07 -17.69 15.94
C LYS A 77 -12.70 -18.26 16.31
N GLU A 78 -12.04 -18.89 15.35
CA GLU A 78 -10.73 -19.52 15.51
C GLU A 78 -9.62 -18.48 15.34
N ALA A 79 -8.48 -18.73 15.98
CA ALA A 79 -7.31 -17.88 15.87
C ALA A 79 -6.84 -17.75 14.42
N GLY A 80 -6.77 -16.52 13.89
CA GLY A 80 -6.42 -16.25 12.50
C GLY A 80 -7.59 -16.33 11.51
N ASN A 81 -8.83 -16.48 11.99
CA ASN A 81 -10.04 -16.41 11.17
C ASN A 81 -11.17 -15.65 11.91
N GLU A 82 -10.85 -14.76 12.83
CA GLU A 82 -11.84 -14.08 13.66
C GLU A 82 -12.71 -13.12 12.84
N GLU A 83 -14.02 -13.22 13.03
CA GLU A 83 -14.99 -12.34 12.37
C GLU A 83 -14.72 -10.86 12.69
N GLY A 84 -14.61 -10.05 11.64
CA GLY A 84 -14.39 -8.61 11.75
C GLY A 84 -12.92 -8.19 11.95
N TYR A 85 -11.98 -9.14 11.99
CA TYR A 85 -10.54 -8.89 12.02
C TYR A 85 -9.92 -9.07 10.64
N VAL A 86 -8.85 -8.31 10.37
CA VAL A 86 -8.01 -8.51 9.20
C VAL A 86 -7.12 -9.73 9.46
N VAL A 87 -7.28 -10.78 8.67
CA VAL A 87 -6.55 -12.04 8.79
C VAL A 87 -5.49 -12.23 7.71
N GLY A 88 -5.45 -11.32 6.75
CA GLY A 88 -4.45 -11.30 5.69
C GLY A 88 -4.55 -10.05 4.84
N MET A 89 -3.51 -9.80 4.06
CA MET A 89 -3.42 -8.67 3.14
C MET A 89 -2.94 -9.17 1.79
N SER A 90 -3.55 -8.70 0.70
CA SER A 90 -3.09 -9.06 -0.64
C SER A 90 -1.72 -8.46 -0.92
N THR A 91 -0.89 -9.23 -1.61
CA THR A 91 0.50 -8.91 -1.88
C THR A 91 0.70 -8.60 -3.36
N CYS A 92 1.55 -7.62 -3.66
CA CYS A 92 2.00 -7.36 -5.02
C CYS A 92 3.32 -8.08 -5.30
N TYR A 93 3.31 -8.94 -6.31
CA TYR A 93 4.49 -9.54 -6.90
C TYR A 93 4.52 -9.18 -8.40
N PRO A 94 5.00 -7.97 -8.75
CA PRO A 94 5.06 -7.57 -10.15
C PRO A 94 6.04 -8.47 -10.92
N ARG A 95 5.84 -8.56 -12.23
CA ARG A 95 6.81 -9.26 -13.09
C ARG A 95 8.17 -8.55 -12.96
N PRO A 96 9.29 -9.27 -12.80
CA PRO A 96 10.59 -8.65 -12.72
C PRO A 96 10.82 -7.68 -13.89
N GLY A 97 11.05 -6.41 -13.59
CA GLY A 97 11.30 -5.36 -14.59
C GLY A 97 10.07 -4.58 -15.04
N SER A 98 8.84 -5.00 -14.71
CA SER A 98 7.63 -4.33 -15.19
C SER A 98 7.30 -3.04 -14.43
N VAL A 99 7.71 -2.94 -13.16
CA VAL A 99 7.47 -1.77 -12.32
C VAL A 99 8.80 -1.23 -11.83
N LYS A 100 9.12 -0.01 -12.26
CA LYS A 100 10.33 0.71 -11.86
C LYS A 100 9.95 2.03 -11.19
N ILE A 101 10.52 2.25 -10.02
CA ILE A 101 10.58 3.55 -9.33
C ILE A 101 11.83 4.27 -9.84
N ILE A 102 11.68 5.49 -10.33
CA ILE A 102 12.81 6.28 -10.82
C ILE A 102 13.56 6.95 -9.65
N ASP A 103 14.83 7.25 -9.86
CA ASP A 103 15.62 8.00 -8.87
C ASP A 103 15.02 9.40 -8.69
N GLY A 104 14.81 9.79 -7.44
CA GLY A 104 14.12 11.04 -7.11
C GLY A 104 12.59 10.98 -7.23
N GLU A 105 11.99 9.84 -7.60
CA GLU A 105 10.52 9.72 -7.66
C GLU A 105 9.91 9.98 -6.28
N THR A 106 8.85 10.78 -6.26
CA THR A 106 8.05 10.97 -5.06
C THR A 106 6.90 9.98 -5.03
N LEU A 107 6.86 9.12 -4.02
CA LEU A 107 5.79 8.15 -3.83
C LEU A 107 4.74 8.69 -2.88
N THR A 108 3.48 8.29 -3.09
CA THR A 108 2.38 8.60 -2.18
C THR A 108 1.79 7.31 -1.67
N LEU A 109 1.84 7.09 -0.36
CA LEU A 109 1.14 5.98 0.29
C LEU A 109 -0.22 6.48 0.78
N GLU A 110 -1.29 5.85 0.31
CA GLU A 110 -2.65 6.08 0.77
C GLU A 110 -3.13 4.89 1.60
N THR A 111 -3.77 5.18 2.72
CA THR A 111 -4.34 4.20 3.64
C THR A 111 -5.78 4.57 3.90
N ASN A 112 -6.69 3.62 3.69
CA ASN A 112 -8.12 3.81 3.79
C ASN A 112 -8.67 2.93 4.93
N TYR A 113 -9.42 3.55 5.85
CA TYR A 113 -10.17 2.88 6.91
C TYR A 113 -11.64 3.20 6.80
N SER A 114 -12.52 2.25 7.13
CA SER A 114 -13.92 2.56 7.35
C SER A 114 -14.05 3.42 8.61
N SER A 115 -14.79 4.52 8.49
CA SER A 115 -15.14 5.39 9.61
C SER A 115 -16.61 5.20 10.03
N ASN A 116 -17.27 4.10 9.62
CA ASN A 116 -18.63 3.77 10.08
C ASN A 116 -18.72 3.65 11.60
N ARG A 117 -17.62 3.22 12.24
CA ARG A 117 -17.41 3.22 13.69
C ARG A 117 -16.04 3.80 13.98
N GLY A 118 -15.82 4.24 15.21
CA GLY A 118 -14.49 4.66 15.64
C GLY A 118 -13.54 3.47 15.73
N HIS A 119 -12.28 3.67 15.37
CA HIS A 119 -11.20 2.69 15.53
C HIS A 119 -10.03 3.33 16.29
N THR A 120 -9.49 2.61 17.26
CA THR A 120 -8.23 2.97 17.95
C THR A 120 -7.12 2.03 17.49
N GLY A 121 -5.87 2.46 17.61
CA GLY A 121 -4.72 1.65 17.19
C GLY A 121 -4.71 1.37 15.68
N ALA A 122 -5.25 2.26 14.85
CA ALA A 122 -5.23 2.09 13.40
C ALA A 122 -3.81 2.37 12.87
N MET A 123 -3.36 1.56 11.90
CA MET A 123 -2.06 1.75 11.27
C MET A 123 -2.13 1.65 9.75
N GLY A 124 -1.25 2.38 9.06
CA GLY A 124 -1.10 2.36 7.61
C GLY A 124 0.31 1.96 7.20
N LEU A 125 0.81 0.83 7.71
CA LEU A 125 2.16 0.39 7.42
C LEU A 125 2.23 -0.30 6.06
N PHE A 126 3.30 -0.04 5.31
CA PHE A 126 3.48 -0.62 3.99
C PHE A 126 4.92 -1.10 3.82
N HIS A 127 5.08 -2.39 3.57
CA HIS A 127 6.37 -2.95 3.21
C HIS A 127 6.54 -2.90 1.70
N LEU A 128 7.62 -2.24 1.27
CA LEU A 128 8.02 -2.16 -0.13
C LEU A 128 9.46 -2.67 -0.26
N PHE A 129 9.65 -3.65 -1.12
CA PHE A 129 10.96 -4.21 -1.41
C PHE A 129 11.33 -3.86 -2.85
N VAL A 130 12.51 -3.27 -2.98
CA VAL A 130 13.01 -2.71 -4.25
C VAL A 130 14.41 -3.27 -4.51
N ALA A 131 14.63 -3.76 -5.72
CA ALA A 131 15.93 -4.20 -6.21
C ALA A 131 16.52 -3.14 -7.15
N GLU A 132 17.74 -2.70 -6.89
CA GLU A 132 18.43 -1.73 -7.75
C GLU A 132 18.69 -2.29 -9.16
N GLN A 133 19.13 -3.56 -9.22
CA GLN A 133 19.43 -4.27 -10.45
C GLN A 133 18.67 -5.59 -10.49
N LEU A 134 18.22 -5.98 -11.67
CA LEU A 134 17.63 -7.29 -11.92
C LEU A 134 18.67 -8.25 -12.48
N PRO A 135 18.55 -9.56 -12.21
CA PRO A 135 19.43 -10.56 -12.82
C PRO A 135 19.40 -10.45 -14.35
N TYR A 136 20.56 -10.53 -15.00
CA TYR A 136 20.76 -10.35 -16.44
C TYR A 136 19.83 -11.20 -17.34
N GLN A 137 19.33 -12.33 -16.84
CA GLN A 137 18.40 -13.19 -17.58
C GLN A 137 17.01 -12.58 -17.80
N HIS A 138 16.55 -11.66 -16.93
CA HIS A 138 15.24 -11.03 -17.07
C HIS A 138 15.22 -9.88 -18.10
N LEU A 139 16.38 -9.26 -18.38
CA LEU A 139 16.50 -8.21 -19.42
C LEU A 139 16.36 -8.79 -20.84
N LYS A 140 16.79 -10.04 -21.05
CA LYS A 140 16.71 -10.70 -22.37
C LYS A 140 15.28 -11.03 -22.82
N HIS A 141 14.38 -11.34 -21.88
CA HIS A 141 12.96 -11.60 -22.21
C HIS A 141 12.25 -10.32 -22.65
N PHE A 142 12.62 -9.17 -22.10
CA PHE A 142 12.02 -7.88 -22.48
C PHE A 142 12.48 -7.43 -23.87
N ALA A 143 13.77 -7.54 -24.19
CA ALA A 143 14.30 -7.19 -25.51
C ALA A 143 13.77 -8.07 -26.64
N ARG A 144 13.43 -9.34 -26.35
CA ARG A 144 12.99 -10.31 -27.37
C ARG A 144 11.49 -10.23 -27.68
N SER A 145 10.68 -9.62 -26.80
CA SER A 145 9.25 -9.43 -27.05
C SER A 145 8.94 -8.19 -27.90
N SER A 146 9.90 -7.26 -28.04
CA SER A 146 9.78 -6.03 -28.85
C SER A 146 10.28 -6.18 -30.29
N SER A 147 10.75 -7.37 -30.70
CA SER A 147 11.38 -7.60 -32.01
C SER A 147 10.50 -8.29 -33.06
N PHE A 148 9.17 -8.34 -32.87
CA PHE A 148 8.24 -8.86 -33.87
C PHE A 148 7.20 -7.81 -34.27
N PHE A 149 7.68 -6.73 -34.90
CA PHE A 149 6.88 -5.90 -35.81
C PHE A 149 7.86 -5.28 -36.82
N PHE A 150 8.09 -6.00 -37.91
CA PHE A 150 8.45 -5.49 -39.23
C PHE A 150 7.87 -6.45 -40.26
#